data_AF-A0A0B0EPG1-F1
#
_entry.id   AF-A0A0B0EPG1-F1
#
_cell.length_a   1.000
_cell.length_b   1.000
_cell.length_c   1.000
_cell.angle_alpha   90.00
_cell.angle_beta   90.00
_cell.angle_gamma   90.00
#
_symmetry.space_group_name_H-M   'P 1'
#
loop_
_entity.id
_entity.type
_entity.pdbx_description
1 polymer ?
#
loop_
_entity_poly.entity_id
_entity_poly.type
_entity_poly.pdbx_seq_one_letter_code
_entity_poly.pdbx_strand_id
1 'polypeptide(L)'
;MERLHKFLAEAGLGSRRKCESLIESGRVSIGGKRVTKLGQMVDPAKDSVYCDGESIKKQKKIYFLLNKPRGYVCTNVANSNDPRAIDLLNHIEQRVYTVGRLDKDSEGLIIITNDGELANLLSHPRYGIEKTYLAVVKGRVSDPAIRVLRRGVWISEARHRLPGLKSFPEDTNTVP
;
A
#
# COMPACT_ATOMS: atom_id res chain seq x y z
N MET A 1 13.64 -18.49 -6.42
CA MET A 1 12.28 -19.05 -6.35
C MET A 1 11.38 -18.16 -5.53
N GLU A 2 10.13 -18.01 -5.95
CA GLU A 2 9.09 -17.28 -5.21
C GLU A 2 7.73 -17.97 -5.36
N ARG A 3 6.73 -17.58 -4.56
CA ARG A 3 5.38 -18.13 -4.66
C ARG A 3 4.70 -17.69 -5.95
N LEU A 4 4.03 -18.59 -6.64
CA LEU A 4 3.36 -18.34 -7.92
C LEU A 4 2.36 -17.16 -7.84
N HIS A 5 1.54 -17.08 -6.80
CA HIS A 5 0.60 -15.96 -6.65
C HIS A 5 1.31 -14.60 -6.44
N LYS A 6 2.53 -14.58 -5.89
CA LYS A 6 3.35 -13.37 -5.77
C LYS A 6 3.83 -12.96 -7.16
N PHE A 7 4.39 -13.90 -7.92
CA PHE A 7 4.82 -13.68 -9.31
C PHE A 7 3.70 -13.11 -10.18
N LEU A 8 2.51 -13.75 -10.17
CA LEU A 8 1.35 -13.30 -10.96
C LEU A 8 0.87 -11.90 -10.55
N ALA A 9 0.91 -11.57 -9.26
CA ALA A 9 0.55 -10.25 -8.78
C ALA A 9 1.55 -9.17 -9.24
N GLU A 10 2.85 -9.47 -9.23
CA GLU A 10 3.92 -8.60 -9.73
C GLU A 10 3.91 -8.46 -11.27
N ALA A 11 3.32 -9.44 -11.97
CA ALA A 11 3.01 -9.35 -13.38
C ALA A 11 1.74 -8.53 -13.68
N GLY A 12 1.03 -8.07 -12.65
CA GLY A 12 -0.11 -7.16 -12.79
C GLY A 12 -1.47 -7.83 -12.93
N LEU A 13 -1.59 -9.15 -12.81
CA LEU A 13 -2.85 -9.89 -13.00
C LEU A 13 -3.89 -9.62 -11.90
N GLY A 14 -3.49 -9.00 -10.78
CA GLY A 14 -4.40 -8.67 -9.70
C GLY A 14 -3.72 -8.56 -8.35
N SER A 15 -4.52 -8.58 -7.28
CA SER A 15 -3.99 -8.78 -5.93
C SER A 15 -3.48 -10.22 -5.77
N ARG A 16 -2.67 -10.48 -4.75
CA ARG A 16 -2.23 -11.85 -4.42
C ARG A 16 -3.42 -12.82 -4.25
N ARG A 17 -4.47 -12.41 -3.55
CA ARG A 17 -5.71 -13.19 -3.39
C ARG A 17 -6.42 -13.46 -4.72
N LYS A 18 -6.50 -12.46 -5.60
CA LYS A 18 -7.06 -12.65 -6.94
C LYS A 18 -6.24 -13.67 -7.75
N CYS A 19 -4.92 -13.62 -7.61
CA CYS A 19 -4.02 -14.57 -8.26
C CYS A 19 -4.15 -15.99 -7.68
N GLU A 20 -4.42 -16.14 -6.39
CA GLU A 20 -4.77 -17.43 -5.78
C GLU A 20 -6.02 -18.02 -6.44
N SER A 21 -7.08 -17.23 -6.63
CA SER A 21 -8.29 -17.68 -7.33
C SER A 21 -8.03 -18.06 -8.80
N LEU A 22 -7.11 -17.37 -9.50
CA LEU A 22 -6.70 -17.74 -10.86
C LEU A 22 -6.00 -19.11 -10.88
N ILE A 23 -5.17 -19.39 -9.86
CA ILE A 23 -4.53 -20.68 -9.71
C ILE A 23 -5.59 -21.75 -9.41
N GLU A 24 -6.45 -21.56 -8.41
CA GLU A 24 -7.46 -22.55 -8.00
C GLU A 24 -8.45 -22.90 -9.12
N SER A 25 -8.82 -21.92 -9.94
CA SER A 25 -9.66 -22.13 -11.14
C SER A 25 -8.92 -22.81 -12.31
N GLY A 26 -7.64 -23.14 -12.13
CA GLY A 26 -6.81 -23.82 -13.10
C GLY A 26 -6.45 -22.96 -14.31
N ARG A 27 -6.58 -21.63 -14.23
CA ARG A 27 -6.28 -20.73 -15.36
C ARG A 27 -4.78 -20.56 -15.61
N VAL A 28 -3.95 -20.98 -14.65
CA VAL A 28 -2.50 -20.81 -14.68
C VAL A 28 -1.80 -22.12 -15.05
N SER A 29 -0.74 -22.05 -15.86
CA SER A 29 0.14 -23.17 -16.15
C SER A 29 1.62 -22.79 -16.03
N ILE A 30 2.45 -23.78 -15.70
CA ILE A 30 3.91 -23.66 -15.64
C ILE A 30 4.49 -24.74 -16.56
N GLY A 31 5.29 -24.34 -17.56
CA GLY A 31 5.87 -25.27 -18.53
C GLY A 31 4.82 -26.11 -19.26
N GLY A 32 3.64 -25.52 -19.54
CA GLY A 32 2.51 -26.20 -20.19
C GLY A 32 1.65 -27.07 -19.26
N LYS A 33 2.04 -27.27 -17.99
CA LYS A 33 1.24 -28.05 -17.02
C LYS A 33 0.34 -27.13 -16.20
N ARG A 34 -0.97 -27.41 -16.22
CA ARG A 34 -1.96 -26.67 -15.43
C ARG A 34 -1.68 -26.81 -13.93
N VAL A 35 -1.82 -25.71 -13.20
CA VAL A 35 -1.62 -25.65 -11.75
C VAL A 35 -2.91 -25.23 -11.08
N THR A 36 -3.35 -26.00 -10.08
CA THR A 36 -4.57 -25.74 -9.30
C THR A 36 -4.32 -25.64 -7.79
N LYS A 37 -3.16 -26.08 -7.30
CA LYS A 37 -2.83 -26.09 -5.88
C LYS A 37 -2.12 -24.79 -5.49
N LEU A 38 -2.55 -24.18 -4.38
CA LEU A 38 -1.85 -23.03 -3.79
C LEU A 38 -0.48 -23.42 -3.19
N GLY A 39 0.39 -22.43 -3.02
CA GLY A 39 1.72 -22.61 -2.43
C GLY A 39 2.80 -23.08 -3.41
N GLN A 40 2.45 -23.23 -4.69
CA GLN A 40 3.40 -23.56 -5.74
C GLN A 40 4.48 -22.47 -5.88
N MET A 41 5.70 -22.91 -6.14
CA MET A 41 6.86 -22.07 -6.31
C MET A 41 7.21 -21.97 -7.80
N VAL A 42 7.79 -20.85 -8.19
CA VAL A 42 8.28 -20.61 -9.55
C VAL A 42 9.66 -19.96 -9.49
N ASP A 43 10.52 -20.31 -10.44
CA ASP A 43 11.75 -19.60 -10.75
C ASP A 43 11.55 -18.74 -12.01
N PRO A 44 11.33 -17.42 -11.89
CA PRO A 44 11.10 -16.53 -13.02
C PRO A 44 12.22 -16.54 -14.08
N ALA A 45 13.42 -17.01 -13.74
CA ALA A 45 14.55 -17.10 -14.67
C ALA A 45 14.55 -18.39 -15.51
N LYS A 46 13.78 -19.41 -15.10
CA LYS A 46 13.80 -20.75 -15.73
C LYS A 46 12.43 -21.22 -16.18
N ASP A 47 11.39 -20.89 -15.42
CA ASP A 47 10.04 -21.37 -15.64
C ASP A 47 9.25 -20.44 -16.55
N SER A 48 8.57 -21.01 -17.55
CA SER A 48 7.60 -20.31 -18.37
C SER A 48 6.20 -20.39 -17.75
N VAL A 49 5.65 -19.26 -17.31
CA VAL A 49 4.31 -19.16 -16.71
C VAL A 49 3.33 -18.62 -17.73
N TYR A 50 2.13 -19.22 -17.78
CA TYR A 50 1.03 -18.74 -18.61
C TYR A 50 -0.24 -18.58 -17.79
N CYS A 51 -1.09 -17.64 -18.18
CA CYS A 51 -2.47 -17.52 -17.70
C CYS A 51 -3.40 -17.47 -18.92
N ASP A 52 -4.36 -18.39 -18.99
CA ASP A 52 -5.29 -18.50 -20.12
C ASP A 52 -4.61 -18.58 -21.50
N GLY A 53 -3.42 -19.17 -21.55
CA GLY A 53 -2.62 -19.32 -22.77
C GLY A 53 -1.67 -18.16 -23.06
N GLU A 54 -1.76 -17.04 -22.35
CA GLU A 54 -0.86 -15.89 -22.53
C GLU A 54 0.38 -16.00 -21.64
N SER A 55 1.55 -15.68 -22.20
CA SER A 55 2.82 -15.71 -21.47
C SER A 55 2.90 -14.56 -20.46
N ILE A 56 3.15 -14.89 -19.20
CA ILE A 56 3.18 -13.91 -18.11
C ILE A 56 4.61 -13.52 -17.78
N LYS A 57 4.87 -12.21 -17.75
CA LYS A 57 6.14 -11.61 -17.37
C LYS A 57 5.93 -10.54 -16.30
N LYS A 58 6.91 -10.35 -15.43
CA LYS A 58 6.87 -9.29 -14.41
C LYS A 58 6.81 -7.92 -15.08
N GLN A 59 6.07 -7.01 -14.47
CA GLN A 59 6.07 -5.60 -14.88
C GLN A 59 7.37 -4.92 -14.43
N LYS A 60 7.79 -3.89 -15.17
CA LYS A 60 8.86 -3.00 -14.71
C LYS A 60 8.43 -2.34 -13.40
N LYS A 61 9.36 -2.26 -12.43
CA LYS A 61 9.09 -1.57 -11.16
C LYS A 61 8.97 -0.06 -11.38
N ILE A 62 7.96 0.54 -10.76
CA ILE A 62 7.66 1.98 -10.84
C ILE A 62 7.34 2.55 -9.46
N TYR A 63 7.65 3.82 -9.24
CA TYR A 63 7.57 4.46 -7.94
C TYR A 63 7.11 5.91 -8.11
N PHE A 64 6.10 6.30 -7.34
CA PHE A 64 5.55 7.64 -7.33
C PHE A 64 5.45 8.15 -5.89
N LEU A 65 5.74 9.43 -5.72
CA LEU A 65 5.36 10.21 -4.55
C LEU A 65 4.15 11.05 -4.96
N LEU A 66 3.01 10.76 -4.34
CA LEU A 66 1.78 11.49 -4.58
C LEU A 66 1.47 12.35 -3.36
N ASN A 67 1.27 13.65 -3.56
CA ASN A 67 0.52 14.44 -2.59
C ASN A 67 -0.97 14.14 -2.80
N LYS A 68 -1.49 13.19 -2.03
CA LYS A 68 -2.87 12.70 -2.16
C LYS A 68 -3.84 13.82 -1.74
N PRO A 69 -4.75 14.26 -2.61
CA PRO A 69 -5.77 15.23 -2.23
C PRO A 69 -6.82 14.62 -1.29
N ARG A 70 -7.47 15.49 -0.52
CA ARG A 70 -8.66 15.15 0.25
C ARG A 70 -9.79 14.62 -0.65
N GLY A 71 -10.61 13.71 -0.14
CA GLY A 71 -11.75 13.12 -0.86
C GLY A 71 -11.42 11.82 -1.60
N TYR A 72 -10.14 11.49 -1.76
CA TYR A 72 -9.69 10.27 -2.44
C TYR A 72 -9.45 9.12 -1.46
N VAL A 73 -9.69 7.88 -1.88
CA VAL A 73 -9.47 6.67 -1.07
C VAL A 73 -8.25 5.87 -1.53
N CYS A 74 -7.59 5.20 -0.57
CA CYS A 74 -6.45 4.31 -0.81
C CYS A 74 -6.92 2.86 -1.03
N THR A 75 -7.57 2.59 -2.17
CA THR A 75 -8.06 1.25 -2.53
C THR A 75 -7.81 0.96 -4.01
N ASN A 76 -7.67 -0.34 -4.33
CA ASN A 76 -7.59 -0.85 -5.70
C ASN A 76 -8.90 -1.46 -6.19
N VAL A 77 -9.96 -1.44 -5.37
CA VAL A 77 -11.28 -1.95 -5.76
C VAL A 77 -11.90 -0.98 -6.78
N ALA A 78 -12.39 -1.48 -7.91
CA ALA A 78 -12.93 -0.65 -9.00
C ALA A 78 -14.28 0.00 -8.66
N ASN A 79 -15.11 -0.65 -7.84
CA ASN A 79 -16.48 -0.20 -7.53
C ASN A 79 -16.55 0.59 -6.21
N SER A 80 -15.57 1.44 -5.92
CA SER A 80 -15.70 2.36 -4.80
C SER A 80 -16.57 3.54 -5.24
N ASN A 81 -17.50 3.98 -4.38
CA ASN A 81 -18.24 5.23 -4.62
C ASN A 81 -17.32 6.47 -4.57
N ASP A 82 -16.08 6.32 -4.09
CA ASP A 82 -15.12 7.38 -3.91
C ASP A 82 -13.99 7.30 -4.95
N PRO A 83 -13.48 8.46 -5.41
CA PRO A 83 -12.35 8.48 -6.33
C PRO A 83 -11.09 7.91 -5.67
N ARG A 84 -10.25 7.18 -6.40
CA ARG A 84 -9.11 6.45 -5.82
C ARG A 84 -7.81 7.16 -6.11
N ALA A 85 -6.91 7.17 -5.14
CA ALA A 85 -5.61 7.84 -5.28
C ALA A 85 -4.80 7.32 -6.49
N ILE A 86 -4.94 6.04 -6.82
CA ILE A 86 -4.28 5.42 -7.98
C ILE A 86 -4.83 5.92 -9.33
N ASP A 87 -6.07 6.40 -9.38
CA ASP A 87 -6.71 6.88 -10.63
C ASP A 87 -6.12 8.22 -11.07
N LEU A 88 -5.42 8.93 -10.18
CA LEU A 88 -4.65 10.12 -10.51
C LEU A 88 -3.42 9.80 -11.39
N LEU A 89 -3.02 8.53 -11.47
CA LEU A 89 -1.94 8.03 -12.33
C LEU A 89 -2.54 7.31 -13.55
N ASN A 90 -3.46 7.95 -14.27
CA ASN A 90 -4.14 7.33 -15.42
C ASN A 90 -3.28 7.18 -16.70
N HIS A 91 -2.02 7.63 -16.68
CA HIS A 91 -1.09 7.60 -17.80
C HIS A 91 -0.13 6.41 -17.77
N ILE A 92 -0.28 5.50 -16.79
CA ILE A 92 0.56 4.29 -16.67
C ILE A 92 -0.23 3.03 -16.99
N GLU A 93 0.43 2.05 -17.60
CA GLU A 93 -0.15 0.75 -17.93
C GLU A 93 0.02 -0.25 -16.77
N GLN A 94 1.03 -0.03 -15.92
CA GLN A 94 1.37 -0.96 -14.85
C GLN A 94 0.35 -0.90 -13.72
N ARG A 95 0.10 -2.05 -13.11
CA ARG A 95 -0.78 -2.16 -11.97
C ARG A 95 -0.05 -1.67 -10.71
N VAL A 96 -0.47 -0.55 -10.14
CA VAL A 96 0.10 0.02 -8.89
C VAL A 96 -0.85 -0.05 -7.70
N TYR A 97 -0.33 0.21 -6.51
CA TYR A 97 -1.08 0.31 -5.26
C TYR A 97 -0.38 1.29 -4.29
N THR A 98 -1.14 1.82 -3.35
CA THR A 98 -0.62 2.72 -2.31
C THR A 98 0.16 1.93 -1.25
N VAL A 99 1.24 2.52 -0.75
CA VAL A 99 2.02 2.00 0.38
C VAL A 99 1.40 2.52 1.66
N GLY A 100 0.68 1.64 2.35
CA GLY A 100 -0.19 2.07 3.46
C GLY A 100 -1.45 2.78 2.95
N ARG A 101 -2.10 3.52 3.85
CA ARG A 101 -3.34 4.24 3.56
C ARG A 101 -3.34 5.57 4.29
N LEU A 102 -3.85 6.60 3.61
CA LEU A 102 -4.39 7.80 4.22
C LEU A 102 -5.91 7.71 4.16
N ASP A 103 -6.58 8.23 5.20
CA ASP A 103 -8.04 8.31 5.24
C ASP A 103 -8.57 9.22 4.12
N LYS A 104 -9.86 9.07 3.81
CA LYS A 104 -10.51 9.87 2.76
C LYS A 104 -10.37 11.37 3.00
N ASP A 105 -10.56 11.78 4.25
CA ASP A 105 -10.49 13.18 4.67
C ASP A 105 -9.06 13.70 4.89
N SER A 106 -8.06 12.82 4.86
CA SER A 106 -6.65 13.19 5.01
C SER A 106 -6.02 13.48 3.64
N GLU A 107 -5.08 14.41 3.65
CA GLU A 107 -4.23 14.75 2.51
C GLU A 107 -2.75 14.54 2.85
N GLY A 108 -1.88 14.64 1.85
CA GLY A 108 -0.44 14.60 2.03
C GLY A 108 0.25 13.45 1.32
N LEU A 109 1.51 13.24 1.69
CA LEU A 109 2.41 12.32 1.02
C LEU A 109 1.97 10.86 1.14
N ILE A 110 1.83 10.18 0.01
CA ILE A 110 1.69 8.73 -0.07
C ILE A 110 2.57 8.17 -1.20
N ILE A 111 3.21 7.04 -0.95
CA ILE A 111 3.97 6.34 -1.99
C ILE A 111 3.02 5.42 -2.76
N ILE A 112 3.16 5.39 -4.08
CA ILE A 112 2.44 4.47 -4.96
C ILE A 112 3.46 3.67 -5.78
N THR A 113 3.35 2.35 -5.77
CA THR A 113 4.30 1.46 -6.46
C THR A 113 3.64 0.12 -6.82
N ASN A 114 4.29 -0.63 -7.70
CA ASN A 114 4.02 -2.06 -7.92
C ASN A 114 5.05 -2.97 -7.19
N ASP A 115 6.03 -2.40 -6.49
CA ASP A 115 7.04 -3.14 -5.73
C ASP A 115 6.53 -3.57 -4.35
N GLY A 116 6.20 -4.86 -4.24
CA GLY A 116 5.59 -5.42 -3.02
C GLY A 116 6.58 -5.55 -1.86
N GLU A 117 7.87 -5.60 -2.15
CA GLU A 117 8.91 -5.71 -1.13
C GLU A 117 9.13 -4.35 -0.47
N LEU A 118 9.25 -3.29 -1.27
CA LEU A 118 9.31 -1.92 -0.76
C LEU A 118 8.03 -1.55 0.01
N ALA A 119 6.87 -1.89 -0.55
CA ALA A 119 5.60 -1.60 0.12
C ALA A 119 5.51 -2.28 1.50
N ASN A 120 5.95 -3.54 1.62
CA ASN A 120 6.02 -4.23 2.90
C ASN A 120 7.04 -3.60 3.86
N LEU A 121 8.23 -3.24 3.36
CA LEU A 121 9.27 -2.59 4.15
C LEU A 121 8.77 -1.30 4.82
N LEU A 122 8.07 -0.46 4.06
CA LEU A 122 7.62 0.86 4.52
C LEU A 122 6.35 0.83 5.37
N SER A 123 5.47 -0.16 5.15
CA SER A 123 4.18 -0.24 5.83
C SER A 123 4.16 -1.14 7.06
N HIS A 124 4.97 -2.20 7.10
CA HIS A 124 4.86 -3.21 8.16
C HIS A 124 5.43 -2.67 9.49
N PRO A 125 4.66 -2.72 10.61
CA PRO A 125 5.06 -2.13 11.89
C PRO A 125 6.41 -2.60 12.43
N ARG A 126 6.79 -3.86 12.19
CA ARG A 126 8.09 -4.44 12.58
C ARG A 126 9.32 -3.63 12.15
N TYR A 127 9.22 -2.87 11.05
CA TYR A 127 10.33 -2.08 10.54
C TYR A 127 10.43 -0.69 11.18
N GLY A 128 9.43 -0.28 11.96
CA GLY A 128 9.48 0.97 12.72
C GLY A 128 9.63 2.24 11.87
N ILE A 129 9.28 2.21 10.58
CA ILE A 129 9.41 3.37 9.69
C ILE A 129 8.49 4.48 10.16
N GLU A 130 9.11 5.57 10.62
CA GLU A 130 8.43 6.75 11.16
C GLU A 130 7.60 7.46 10.08
N LYS A 131 6.47 8.03 10.52
CA LYS A 131 5.52 8.78 9.69
C LYS A 131 5.18 10.05 10.43
N THR A 132 5.44 11.18 9.78
CA THR A 132 5.19 12.51 10.35
C THR A 132 3.90 13.07 9.78
N TYR A 133 3.07 13.61 10.66
CA TYR A 133 1.78 14.19 10.31
C TYR A 133 1.68 15.61 10.86
N LEU A 134 1.09 16.50 10.07
CA LEU A 134 0.56 17.77 10.55
C LEU A 134 -0.93 17.58 10.86
N ALA A 135 -1.34 17.87 12.09
CA ALA A 135 -2.73 17.75 12.52
C ALA A 135 -3.22 19.09 13.07
N VAL A 136 -4.25 19.64 12.43
CA VAL A 136 -4.96 20.83 12.90
C VAL A 136 -6.11 20.39 13.80
N VAL A 137 -6.24 21.01 14.97
CA VAL A 137 -7.28 20.67 15.95
C VAL A 137 -8.12 21.89 16.29
N LYS A 138 -9.38 21.66 16.65
CA LYS A 138 -10.25 22.73 17.13
C LYS A 138 -9.84 23.14 18.55
N GLY A 139 -9.54 24.42 18.75
CA GLY A 139 -9.15 24.99 20.04
C GLY A 139 -7.64 24.98 20.26
N ARG A 140 -7.21 25.06 21.52
CA ARG A 140 -5.79 25.06 21.90
C ARG A 140 -5.42 23.74 22.58
N VAL A 141 -4.33 23.12 22.13
CA VAL A 141 -3.75 21.97 22.84
C VAL A 141 -3.00 22.50 24.06
N SER A 142 -3.46 22.13 25.25
CA SER A 142 -2.82 22.56 26.50
C SER A 142 -1.55 21.74 26.79
N ASP A 143 -0.56 22.35 27.46
CA ASP A 143 0.66 21.63 27.87
C ASP A 143 0.38 20.34 28.67
N PRO A 144 -0.61 20.29 29.59
CA PRO A 144 -1.02 19.03 30.21
C PRO A 144 -1.43 17.96 29.20
N ALA A 145 -2.20 18.31 28.17
CA ALA A 145 -2.62 17.37 27.13
C ALA A 145 -1.42 16.85 26.33
N ILE A 146 -0.48 17.73 25.96
CA ILE A 146 0.76 17.34 25.26
C ILE A 146 1.57 16.35 26.11
N ARG A 147 1.70 16.59 27.42
CA ARG A 147 2.40 15.67 28.34
C ARG A 147 1.73 14.29 28.39
N VAL A 148 0.40 14.24 28.40
CA VAL A 148 -0.36 12.98 28.35
C VAL A 148 -0.11 12.25 27.04
N LEU A 149 -0.20 12.92 25.89
CA LEU A 149 0.04 12.33 24.58
C LEU A 149 1.48 11.80 24.41
N ARG A 150 2.48 12.52 24.95
CA ARG A 150 3.88 12.07 24.95
C ARG A 150 4.10 10.82 25.81
N ARG A 151 3.45 10.74 26.98
CA ARG A 151 3.49 9.54 27.87
C ARG A 151 2.68 8.38 27.29
N GLY A 152 1.75 8.69 26.42
CA GLY A 152 0.95 7.77 25.64
C GLY A 152 -0.44 7.55 26.20
N VAL A 153 -1.35 7.27 25.27
CA VAL A 153 -2.78 7.10 25.48
C VAL A 153 -3.21 5.72 24.98
N TRP A 154 -4.25 5.16 25.59
CA TRP A 154 -4.86 3.92 25.14
C TRP A 154 -5.82 4.23 24.00
N ILE A 155 -5.63 3.56 22.87
CA ILE A 155 -6.52 3.61 21.71
C ILE A 155 -6.80 2.15 21.33
N SER A 156 -8.06 1.73 21.46
CA SER A 156 -8.42 0.31 21.37
C SER A 156 -7.58 -0.53 22.36
N GLU A 157 -7.04 -1.66 21.92
CA GLU A 157 -6.26 -2.60 22.75
C GLU A 157 -4.79 -2.23 22.92
N ALA A 158 -4.33 -1.09 22.40
CA ALA A 158 -2.92 -0.71 22.40
C ALA A 158 -2.66 0.67 22.98
N ARG A 159 -1.49 0.82 23.62
CA ARG A 159 -1.00 2.10 24.12
C ARG A 159 -0.08 2.76 23.09
N HIS A 160 -0.44 3.95 22.64
CA HIS A 160 0.28 4.72 21.64
C HIS A 160 0.95 5.95 22.25
N ARG A 161 2.20 6.22 21.87
CA ARG A 161 2.99 7.37 22.35
C ARG A 161 3.37 8.28 21.19
N LEU A 162 3.39 9.59 21.43
CA LEU A 162 3.83 10.59 20.46
C LEU A 162 5.07 11.36 20.98
N PRO A 163 6.25 10.71 21.05
CA PRO A 163 7.44 11.33 21.64
C PRO A 163 7.88 12.59 20.90
N GLY A 164 7.72 12.63 19.57
CA GLY A 164 8.08 13.76 18.71
C GLY A 164 7.00 14.86 18.58
N LEU A 165 5.93 14.83 19.38
CA LEU A 165 4.83 15.80 19.27
C LEU A 165 5.34 17.24 19.51
N LYS A 166 5.13 18.10 18.52
CA LYS A 166 5.32 19.56 18.59
C LYS A 166 3.98 20.24 18.32
N SER A 167 3.69 21.33 19.02
CA SER A 167 2.50 22.15 18.82
C SER A 167 2.91 23.58 18.53
N PHE A 168 2.23 24.22 17.60
CA PHE A 168 2.43 25.62 17.24
C PHE A 168 1.09 26.25 16.84
N PRO A 169 0.94 27.59 16.96
CA PRO A 169 -0.25 28.29 16.47
C PRO A 169 -0.40 28.14 14.95
N GLU A 170 -1.64 28.19 14.45
CA GLU A 170 -1.94 28.07 13.01
C GLU A 170 -1.40 29.26 12.19
N ASP A 171 -1.23 30.43 12.80
CA ASP A 171 -0.87 31.70 12.14
C ASP A 171 0.61 31.82 11.71
N THR A 172 1.40 30.75 11.80
CA THR A 172 2.77 30.76 11.27
C THR A 172 2.78 30.18 9.87
N ASN A 173 3.09 31.01 8.86
CA ASN A 173 3.51 30.63 7.49
C ASN A 173 4.75 29.72 7.44
N THR A 174 5.09 29.08 8.54
CA THR A 174 6.18 28.14 8.74
C THR A 174 5.56 26.80 9.07
N VAL A 175 5.27 26.02 8.02
CA VAL A 175 5.38 24.57 8.14
C VAL A 175 6.88 24.30 8.38
N PRO A 176 7.27 23.63 9.48
CA PRO A 176 8.67 23.27 9.71
C PRO A 176 9.21 22.28 8.68
#